data_AF-A0A399NS47-F1
#
_entry.id   AF-A0A399NS47-F1
#
_cell.length_a   1.000
_cell.length_b   1.000
_cell.length_c   1.000
_cell.angle_alpha   90.00
_cell.angle_beta   90.00
_cell.angle_gamma   90.00
#
_symmetry.space_group_name_H-M   'P 1'
#
loop_
_entity.id
_entity.type
_entity.pdbx_description
1 polymer ?
#
loop_
_entity_poly.entity_id
_entity_poly.type
_entity_poly.pdbx_seq_one_letter_code
_entity_poly.pdbx_strand_id
1 'polypeptide(L)'
;EDPRDVLCARDGLTLATLPRGARVGTGSPRRRAQILAERPDLDVVDIRGNIDTRLSRVTAGDLDAVVLAAAGLERIDRISAATEHLELDRWPTAPGQGALALEIRTEDAETHSVVGRVVEAVDDPFTHAAVLAERGVLA
;
A
#
# COMPACT_ATOMS: atom_id res chain seq x y z
N GLU A 1 10.33 -3.59 -3.54
CA GLU A 1 9.19 -2.95 -4.22
C GLU A 1 8.96 -1.57 -3.66
N ASP A 2 8.23 -0.74 -4.40
CA ASP A 2 7.93 0.61 -3.98
C ASP A 2 7.02 0.61 -2.73
N PRO A 3 7.48 1.18 -1.59
CA PRO A 3 6.70 1.21 -0.37
C PRO A 3 5.57 2.24 -0.41
N ARG A 4 5.50 3.14 -1.40
CA ARG A 4 4.53 4.24 -1.47
C ARG A 4 3.08 3.76 -1.60
N ASP A 5 2.16 4.58 -1.10
CA ASP A 5 0.76 4.52 -1.53
C ASP A 5 0.63 5.24 -2.88
N VAL A 6 -0.35 4.81 -3.68
CA VAL A 6 -0.70 5.47 -4.93
C VAL A 6 -2.19 5.78 -4.98
N LEU A 7 -2.52 6.91 -5.59
CA LEU A 7 -3.87 7.22 -6.01
C LEU A 7 -4.12 6.57 -7.37
N CYS A 8 -5.24 5.88 -7.50
CA CYS A 8 -5.80 5.46 -8.79
C CYS A 8 -7.10 6.22 -8.99
N ALA A 9 -7.04 7.36 -9.69
CA ALA A 9 -8.20 8.20 -9.95
C ALA A 9 -8.69 8.09 -11.39
N ARG A 10 -9.95 8.44 -11.61
CA ARG A 10 -10.47 8.66 -12.97
C ARG A 10 -9.78 9.86 -13.62
N ASP A 11 -9.81 9.88 -14.95
CA ASP A 11 -9.38 11.01 -15.78
C ASP A 11 -7.94 11.50 -15.53
N GLY A 12 -7.07 10.65 -14.95
CA GLY A 12 -5.69 11.02 -14.64
C GLY A 12 -5.55 12.02 -13.49
N LEU A 13 -6.58 12.18 -12.66
CA LEU A 13 -6.57 13.17 -11.57
C LEU A 13 -5.56 12.80 -10.47
N THR A 14 -5.01 13.83 -9.86
CA THR A 14 -4.25 13.78 -8.59
C THR A 14 -5.17 14.08 -7.41
N LEU A 15 -4.72 13.78 -6.20
CA LEU A 15 -5.40 14.07 -4.94
C LEU A 15 -5.72 15.57 -4.82
N ALA A 16 -4.80 16.43 -5.25
CA ALA A 16 -4.99 17.87 -5.27
C ALA A 16 -6.05 18.34 -6.27
N THR A 17 -6.18 17.64 -7.41
CA THR A 17 -7.10 18.03 -8.50
C THR A 17 -8.48 17.38 -8.44
N LEU A 18 -8.70 16.43 -7.51
CA LEU A 18 -10.03 15.83 -7.32
C LEU A 18 -11.08 16.91 -7.02
N PRO A 19 -12.28 16.84 -7.64
CA PRO A 19 -13.31 17.83 -7.42
C PRO A 19 -13.79 17.81 -5.97
N ARG A 20 -14.34 18.93 -5.52
CA ARG A 20 -14.89 19.05 -4.17
C ARG A 20 -15.99 18.01 -3.95
N GLY A 21 -15.92 17.29 -2.83
CA GLY A 21 -16.87 16.22 -2.51
C GLY A 21 -16.65 14.92 -3.30
N ALA A 22 -15.53 14.77 -4.01
CA ALA A 22 -15.20 13.53 -4.69
C ALA A 22 -15.12 12.35 -3.72
N ARG A 23 -15.53 11.18 -4.20
CA ARG A 23 -15.63 9.93 -3.44
C ARG A 23 -14.34 9.13 -3.57
N VAL A 24 -13.59 9.00 -2.47
CA VAL A 24 -12.33 8.28 -2.44
C VAL A 24 -12.47 7.00 -1.61
N GLY A 25 -12.21 5.86 -2.24
CA GLY A 25 -12.34 4.57 -1.59
C GLY A 25 -11.06 4.11 -0.89
N THR A 26 -11.14 3.83 0.41
CA THR A 26 -10.10 3.11 1.16
C THR A 26 -10.67 2.46 2.41
N GLY A 27 -10.31 1.20 2.66
CA GLY A 27 -10.61 0.52 3.93
C GLY A 27 -9.54 0.70 5.01
N SER A 28 -8.49 1.47 4.73
CA SER A 28 -7.41 1.75 5.70
C SER A 28 -7.74 2.99 6.53
N PRO A 29 -7.82 2.89 7.88
CA PRO A 29 -7.96 4.05 8.76
C PRO A 29 -6.81 5.06 8.61
N ARG A 30 -5.58 4.57 8.39
CA ARG A 30 -4.39 5.40 8.13
C ARG A 30 -4.60 6.29 6.91
N ARG A 31 -4.91 5.66 5.76
CA ARG A 31 -5.16 6.39 4.51
C ARG A 31 -6.33 7.35 4.64
N ARG A 32 -7.42 6.94 5.29
CA ARG A 32 -8.58 7.83 5.55
C ARG A 32 -8.16 9.10 6.30
N ALA A 33 -7.40 8.94 7.39
CA ALA A 33 -6.94 10.08 8.18
C ALA A 33 -6.03 11.01 7.37
N GLN A 34 -5.10 10.45 6.58
CA GLN A 34 -4.19 11.22 5.73
C GLN A 34 -4.94 11.99 4.63
N ILE A 35 -5.88 11.35 3.93
CA ILE A 35 -6.74 12.02 2.94
C ILE A 35 -7.48 13.19 3.57
N LEU A 36 -8.15 12.98 4.70
CA LEU A 36 -8.98 14.01 5.34
C LEU A 36 -8.16 15.13 6.00
N ALA A 37 -6.90 14.87 6.35
CA ALA A 37 -5.99 15.90 6.84
C ALA A 37 -5.60 16.88 5.73
N GLU A 38 -5.39 16.40 4.51
CA GLU A 38 -5.01 17.23 3.36
C GLU A 38 -6.22 17.82 2.62
N ARG A 39 -7.29 17.02 2.48
CA ARG A 39 -8.49 17.32 1.71
C ARG A 39 -9.76 16.99 2.53
N PRO A 40 -10.10 17.82 3.54
CA PRO A 40 -11.25 17.58 4.41
C PRO A 40 -12.61 17.67 3.70
N ASP A 41 -12.61 18.13 2.45
CA ASP A 41 -13.80 18.25 1.60
C ASP A 41 -14.15 16.97 0.84
N LEU A 42 -13.31 15.94 0.86
CA LEU A 42 -13.54 14.68 0.15
C LEU A 42 -14.43 13.72 0.94
N ASP A 43 -15.27 12.97 0.22
CA ASP A 43 -16.06 11.88 0.79
C ASP A 43 -15.24 10.59 0.79
N VAL A 44 -14.60 10.28 1.92
CA VAL A 44 -13.86 9.02 2.05
C VAL A 44 -14.82 7.91 2.42
N VAL A 45 -14.89 6.87 1.60
CA VAL A 45 -15.80 5.72 1.78
C VAL A 45 -15.03 4.42 2.02
N ASP A 46 -15.55 3.58 2.91
CA ASP A 46 -14.98 2.26 3.16
C ASP A 46 -15.18 1.35 1.94
N ILE A 47 -14.14 0.59 1.58
CA ILE A 47 -14.17 -0.34 0.46
C ILE A 47 -13.43 -1.63 0.83
N ARG A 48 -13.92 -2.75 0.28
CA ARG A 48 -13.29 -4.07 0.41
C ARG A 48 -13.18 -4.73 -0.96
N GLY A 49 -12.56 -5.92 -0.99
CA GLY A 49 -12.27 -6.65 -2.21
C GLY A 49 -10.79 -6.59 -2.58
N ASN A 50 -10.41 -7.36 -3.61
CA ASN A 50 -9.07 -7.37 -4.18
C ASN A 50 -8.80 -6.11 -5.02
N ILE A 51 -7.57 -5.96 -5.53
CA ILE A 51 -7.15 -4.79 -6.31
C ILE A 51 -8.06 -4.57 -7.52
N ASP A 52 -8.34 -5.62 -8.30
CA ASP A 52 -9.19 -5.51 -9.49
C ASP A 52 -10.59 -5.02 -9.18
N THR A 53 -11.21 -5.54 -8.12
CA THR A 53 -12.55 -5.11 -7.68
C THR A 53 -12.56 -3.66 -7.20
N ARG A 54 -11.45 -3.18 -6.62
CA ARG A 54 -11.35 -1.77 -6.19
C ARG A 54 -11.14 -0.84 -7.37
N LEU A 55 -10.28 -1.20 -8.31
CA LEU A 55 -10.06 -0.43 -9.54
C LEU A 55 -11.32 -0.39 -10.41
N SER A 56 -12.08 -1.48 -10.49
CA SER A 56 -13.29 -1.53 -11.30
C SER A 56 -14.35 -0.52 -10.83
N ARG A 57 -14.42 -0.23 -9.53
CA ARG A 57 -15.33 0.80 -8.98
C ARG A 57 -14.99 2.21 -9.43
N VAL A 58 -13.72 2.50 -9.73
CA VAL A 58 -13.32 3.78 -10.35
C VAL A 58 -13.75 3.80 -11.81
N THR A 59 -13.47 2.73 -12.56
CA THR A 59 -13.85 2.65 -13.98
C THR A 59 -15.36 2.62 -14.21
N ALA A 60 -16.13 2.09 -13.26
CA ALA A 60 -17.59 2.06 -13.28
C ALA A 60 -18.23 3.40 -12.89
N GLY A 61 -17.44 4.34 -12.34
CA GLY A 61 -17.93 5.65 -11.88
C GLY A 61 -18.57 5.65 -10.49
N ASP A 62 -18.52 4.53 -9.76
CA ASP A 62 -19.00 4.48 -8.37
C ASP A 62 -18.12 5.29 -7.41
N LEU A 63 -16.83 5.41 -7.73
CA LEU A 63 -15.82 6.16 -6.99
C LEU A 63 -15.04 7.06 -7.94
N ASP A 64 -14.59 8.21 -7.45
CA ASP A 64 -13.70 9.09 -8.20
C ASP A 64 -12.24 8.61 -8.13
N ALA A 65 -11.85 7.99 -7.01
CA ALA A 65 -10.52 7.41 -6.83
C ALA A 65 -10.49 6.30 -5.78
N VAL A 66 -9.42 5.50 -5.80
CA VAL A 66 -9.03 4.59 -4.70
C VAL A 66 -7.57 4.79 -4.34
N VAL A 67 -7.20 4.51 -3.08
CA VAL A 67 -5.80 4.50 -2.64
C VAL A 67 -5.32 3.08 -2.40
N LEU A 68 -4.27 2.67 -3.12
CA LEU A 68 -3.68 1.33 -3.10
C LEU A 68 -2.18 1.41 -2.77
N ALA A 69 -1.55 0.26 -2.49
CA ALA A 69 -0.09 0.21 -2.35
C ALA A 69 0.53 0.03 -3.75
N ALA A 70 1.61 0.79 -4.06
CA ALA A 70 2.33 0.68 -5.32
C ALA A 70 2.79 -0.77 -5.57
N ALA A 71 3.50 -1.35 -4.59
CA ALA A 71 3.95 -2.74 -4.63
C ALA A 71 2.86 -3.77 -4.95
N GLY A 72 1.62 -3.53 -4.50
CA GLY A 72 0.50 -4.42 -4.79
C GLY A 72 0.10 -4.40 -6.26
N LEU A 73 0.20 -3.24 -6.91
CA LEU A 73 -0.08 -3.05 -8.33
C LEU A 73 1.08 -3.50 -9.21
N GLU A 74 2.32 -3.23 -8.81
CA GLU A 74 3.54 -3.67 -9.52
C GLU A 74 3.57 -5.19 -9.66
N ARG A 75 3.31 -5.92 -8.57
CA ARG A 75 3.33 -7.39 -8.55
C ARG A 75 2.29 -8.06 -9.47
N ILE A 76 1.27 -7.32 -9.91
CA ILE A 76 0.22 -7.83 -10.81
C ILE A 76 0.19 -7.09 -12.14
N ASP A 77 1.25 -6.34 -12.49
CA ASP A 77 1.38 -5.58 -13.74
C ASP A 77 0.26 -4.55 -13.97
N ARG A 78 -0.22 -3.91 -12.89
CA ARG A 78 -1.30 -2.90 -12.92
C ARG A 78 -0.88 -1.51 -12.46
N ILE A 79 0.42 -1.25 -12.33
CA ILE A 79 0.93 0.04 -11.88
C ILE A 79 0.52 1.20 -12.80
N SER A 80 0.21 0.94 -14.07
CA SER A 80 -0.32 1.94 -15.02
C SER A 80 -1.68 2.53 -14.61
N ALA A 81 -2.40 1.90 -13.66
CA ALA A 81 -3.61 2.47 -13.09
C ALA A 81 -3.36 3.56 -12.03
N ALA A 82 -2.11 3.71 -11.57
CA ALA A 82 -1.73 4.79 -10.66
C ALA A 82 -1.67 6.13 -11.41
N THR A 83 -2.40 7.11 -10.91
CA THR A 83 -2.38 8.48 -11.42
C THR A 83 -1.43 9.38 -10.63
N GLU A 84 -1.10 9.01 -9.40
CA GLU A 84 -0.18 9.75 -8.54
C GLU A 84 0.50 8.81 -7.53
N HIS A 85 1.81 8.96 -7.35
CA HIS A 85 2.54 8.37 -6.24
C HIS A 85 2.55 9.36 -5.07
N LEU A 86 2.15 8.89 -3.88
CA LEU A 86 2.11 9.70 -2.68
C LEU A 86 3.46 9.60 -1.97
N GLU A 87 4.19 10.71 -1.94
CA GLU A 87 5.58 10.75 -1.47
C GLU A 87 5.73 10.49 0.02
N LEU A 88 6.75 9.70 0.40
CA LEU A 88 6.92 9.14 1.75
C LEU A 88 7.16 10.19 2.83
N ASP A 89 7.71 11.36 2.46
CA ASP A 89 7.99 12.45 3.39
C ASP A 89 6.71 13.09 3.96
N ARG A 90 5.62 13.07 3.19
CA ARG A 90 4.31 13.64 3.57
C ARG A 90 3.25 12.57 3.80
N TRP A 91 3.44 11.39 3.22
CA TRP A 91 2.49 10.29 3.25
C TRP A 91 3.13 9.03 3.85
N PRO A 92 3.28 8.95 5.18
CA PRO A 92 3.87 7.78 5.81
C PRO A 92 2.99 6.54 5.55
N THR A 93 3.63 5.43 5.18
CA THR A 93 2.94 4.21 4.75
C THR A 93 2.75 3.24 5.91
N ALA A 94 2.14 2.08 5.64
CA ALA A 94 2.03 1.06 6.67
C ALA A 94 3.41 0.42 6.93
N PRO A 95 3.77 0.06 8.18
CA PRO A 95 4.99 -0.68 8.48
C PRO A 95 5.13 -1.92 7.59
N GLY A 96 6.26 -2.05 6.92
CA GLY A 96 6.59 -3.13 5.99
C GLY A 96 5.85 -3.08 4.65
N GLN A 97 5.20 -1.97 4.29
CA GLN A 97 4.55 -1.85 3.00
C GLN A 97 5.57 -2.03 1.86
N GLY A 98 5.30 -2.96 0.95
CA GLY A 98 6.20 -3.30 -0.15
C GLY A 98 7.21 -4.42 0.16
N ALA A 99 7.40 -4.79 1.43
CA ALA A 99 8.16 -5.98 1.79
C ALA A 99 7.31 -7.25 1.67
N LEU A 100 7.99 -8.40 1.58
CA LEU A 100 7.40 -9.73 1.77
C LEU A 100 8.06 -10.35 3.00
N ALA A 101 7.26 -11.02 3.83
CA ALA A 101 7.75 -11.76 4.98
C ALA A 101 7.64 -13.26 4.70
N LEU A 102 8.70 -13.99 4.99
CA LEU A 102 8.70 -15.45 4.98
C LEU A 102 8.65 -15.93 6.43
N GLU A 103 7.58 -16.65 6.77
CA GLU A 103 7.42 -17.24 8.10
C GLU A 103 7.82 -18.71 8.07
N ILE A 104 8.73 -19.08 8.97
CA ILE A 104 9.22 -20.45 9.14
C ILE A 104 9.19 -20.84 10.61
N ARG A 105 9.27 -22.14 10.91
CA ARG A 105 9.35 -22.62 12.28
C ARG A 105 10.67 -22.17 12.91
N THR A 106 10.65 -21.81 14.19
CA THR A 106 11.85 -21.40 14.93
C THR A 106 12.97 -22.45 14.87
N GLU A 107 12.61 -23.74 14.95
CA GLU A 107 13.57 -24.85 14.83
C GLU A 107 14.32 -24.84 13.50
N ASP A 108 13.66 -24.48 12.38
CA ASP A 108 14.27 -24.44 11.05
C ASP A 108 15.29 -23.30 10.94
N ALA A 109 14.99 -22.17 11.59
CA ALA A 109 15.87 -21.02 11.65
C ALA A 109 17.11 -21.29 12.52
N GLU A 110 16.92 -21.87 13.71
CA GLU A 110 18.01 -22.13 14.67
C GLU A 110 18.96 -23.24 14.20
N THR A 111 18.41 -24.30 13.60
CA THR A 111 19.20 -25.48 13.19
C THR A 111 19.82 -25.36 11.79
N HIS A 112 19.65 -24.22 11.11
CA HIS A 112 20.04 -24.02 9.72
C HIS A 112 19.55 -25.17 8.83
N SER A 113 18.27 -25.53 8.96
CA SER A 113 17.66 -26.55 8.13
C SER A 113 17.71 -26.14 6.65
N VAL A 114 17.34 -27.04 5.73
CA VAL A 114 17.26 -26.69 4.30
C VAL A 114 16.37 -25.47 4.08
N VAL A 115 15.25 -25.40 4.82
CA VAL A 115 14.32 -24.25 4.74
C VAL A 115 14.98 -23.00 5.31
N GLY A 116 15.62 -23.07 6.48
CA GLY A 116 16.29 -21.93 7.11
C GLY A 116 17.33 -21.29 6.19
N ARG A 117 18.19 -22.11 5.57
CA ARG A 117 19.21 -21.62 4.63
C ARG A 117 18.62 -21.00 3.36
N VAL A 118 17.49 -21.52 2.86
CA VAL A 118 16.81 -20.93 1.69
C VAL A 118 16.22 -19.57 2.03
N VAL A 119 15.60 -19.42 3.20
CA VAL A 119 15.07 -18.13 3.66
C VAL A 119 16.20 -17.12 3.86
N GLU A 120 17.29 -17.51 4.50
CA GLU A 120 18.47 -16.65 4.68
C GLU A 120 19.05 -16.20 3.33
N ALA A 121 19.10 -17.09 2.34
CA ALA A 121 19.63 -16.79 1.02
C ALA A 121 18.80 -15.78 0.20
N VAL A 122 17.52 -15.58 0.54
CA VAL A 122 16.63 -14.60 -0.12
C VAL A 122 16.34 -13.38 0.76
N ASP A 123 16.93 -13.31 1.95
CA ASP A 123 16.80 -12.16 2.84
C ASP A 123 17.54 -10.96 2.27
N ASP A 124 16.90 -9.79 2.31
CA ASP A 124 17.55 -8.53 2.01
C ASP A 124 17.84 -7.79 3.33
N PRO A 125 19.10 -7.67 3.76
CA PRO A 125 19.43 -7.17 5.09
C PRO A 125 19.02 -5.70 5.31
N PHE A 126 18.96 -4.90 4.24
CA PHE A 126 18.54 -3.51 4.32
C PHE A 126 17.03 -3.40 4.54
N THR A 127 16.24 -4.14 3.76
CA THR A 127 14.78 -4.22 3.92
C THR A 127 14.44 -4.81 5.29
N HIS A 128 15.12 -5.89 5.70
CA HIS A 128 14.90 -6.52 6.99
C HIS A 128 15.13 -5.52 8.14
N ALA A 129 16.26 -4.82 8.16
CA ALA A 129 16.55 -3.83 9.19
C ALA A 129 15.51 -2.69 9.24
N ALA A 130 15.10 -2.16 8.08
CA ALA A 130 14.07 -1.13 7.98
C ALA A 130 12.72 -1.61 8.53
N VAL A 131 12.27 -2.78 8.10
CA VAL A 131 10.98 -3.37 8.53
C VAL A 131 10.98 -3.69 10.02
N LEU A 132 12.09 -4.16 10.59
CA LEU A 132 12.20 -4.36 12.04
C LEU A 132 12.07 -3.05 12.82
N ALA A 133 12.70 -1.98 12.35
CA ALA A 133 12.57 -0.67 12.96
C ALA A 133 11.12 -0.16 12.92
N GLU A 134 10.46 -0.26 11.76
CA GLU A 134 9.06 0.14 11.59
C GLU A 134 8.11 -0.69 12.47
N ARG A 135 8.32 -2.00 12.56
CA ARG A 135 7.52 -2.89 13.43
C ARG A 135 7.75 -2.62 14.91
N GLY A 136 8.95 -2.22 15.30
CA GLY A 136 9.26 -1.81 16.67
C GLY A 136 8.48 -0.59 17.14
N VAL A 137 8.05 0.29 16.22
CA VAL A 137 7.16 1.43 16.54
C VAL A 137 5.70 0.99 16.73
N LEU A 138 5.29 -0.11 16.10
CA LEU A 138 3.92 -0.63 16.15
C LEU A 138 3.65 -1.51 17.38
N ALA A 139 4.67 -2.23 17.86
CA ALA A 139 4.61 -3.21 18.96
C ALA A 139 4.48 -2.54 20.33
#